data_AF-A0A957A7Q0-F1
#
_entry.id   AF-A0A957A7Q0-F1
#
_cell.length_a   1.000
_cell.length_b   1.000
_cell.length_c   1.000
_cell.angle_alpha   90.00
_cell.angle_beta   90.00
_cell.angle_gamma   90.00
#
_symmetry.space_group_name_H-M   'P 1'
#
loop_
_entity.id
_entity.type
_entity.pdbx_description
1 polymer ?
#
loop_
_entity_poly.entity_id
_entity_poly.type
_entity_poly.pdbx_seq_one_letter_code
_entity_poly.pdbx_strand_id
1 'polypeptide(L)'
;MPIRKATGVELRRSGFGIFARTEVVVGGRAIARLSRRDLRRIEDGIAIEGAAAVTDDLDRTLWRTEDGYYWDDDGLDAEAVALLAWDRLRRQDARVERLRKIRASEEAVVGARRERIPEDVRLFVWTRDEGRCVRCGAEEDLQFDHVIPVARGGGNAPENIQVLCGPCNRAKSDQIAR
;
A
#
# COMPACT_ATOMS: atom_id res chain seq x y z
N MET A 1 -0.76 19.83 15.74
CA MET A 1 -0.16 20.04 14.41
C MET A 1 -0.60 21.43 14.00
N PRO A 2 0.32 22.40 13.92
CA PRO A 2 -0.02 23.83 13.92
C PRO A 2 -0.74 24.28 12.63
N ILE A 3 -0.57 23.52 11.52
CA ILE A 3 -1.36 23.71 10.31
C ILE A 3 -2.42 22.61 10.09
N ARG A 4 -3.62 23.02 9.66
CA ARG A 4 -4.77 22.13 9.37
C ARG A 4 -5.10 22.17 7.88
N LYS A 5 -5.28 21.00 7.24
CA LYS A 5 -5.61 20.95 5.80
C LYS A 5 -6.97 21.61 5.56
N ALA A 6 -7.00 22.64 4.73
CA ALA A 6 -8.23 23.30 4.33
C ALA A 6 -8.93 22.46 3.26
N THR A 7 -10.20 22.15 3.48
CA THR A 7 -11.05 21.39 2.53
C THR A 7 -12.10 22.31 1.93
N GLY A 8 -12.60 21.96 0.75
CA GLY A 8 -13.63 22.75 0.06
C GLY A 8 -13.16 24.16 -0.34
N VAL A 9 -11.86 24.32 -0.63
CA VAL A 9 -11.27 25.55 -1.18
C VAL A 9 -11.40 25.52 -2.69
N GLU A 10 -12.04 26.53 -3.26
CA GLU A 10 -12.28 26.69 -4.70
C GLU A 10 -11.83 28.07 -5.18
N LEU A 11 -11.34 28.13 -6.42
CA LEU A 11 -10.99 29.40 -7.08
C LEU A 11 -12.07 29.75 -8.11
N ARG A 12 -12.93 30.71 -7.77
CA ARG A 12 -13.99 31.18 -8.67
C ARG A 12 -13.50 32.36 -9.50
N ARG A 13 -13.36 32.17 -10.81
CA ARG A 13 -12.99 33.25 -11.74
C ARG A 13 -14.22 34.01 -12.23
N SER A 14 -14.09 35.33 -12.32
CA SER A 14 -15.08 36.21 -12.92
C SER A 14 -14.41 37.32 -13.74
N GLY A 15 -15.15 37.89 -14.70
CA GLY A 15 -14.64 38.90 -15.63
C GLY A 15 -13.76 38.33 -16.77
N PHE A 16 -13.24 39.22 -17.61
CA PHE A 16 -12.39 38.86 -18.77
C PHE A 16 -11.21 39.82 -18.92
N GLY A 17 -10.14 39.36 -19.56
CA GLY A 17 -8.95 40.17 -19.82
C GLY A 17 -8.34 40.73 -18.53
N ILE A 18 -7.88 41.99 -18.57
CA ILE A 18 -7.22 42.65 -17.43
C ILE A 18 -8.12 42.84 -16.20
N PHE A 19 -9.45 42.71 -16.37
CA PHE A 19 -10.42 42.81 -15.28
C PHE A 19 -10.76 41.46 -14.65
N ALA A 20 -10.15 40.38 -15.12
CA ALA A 20 -10.36 39.06 -14.55
C ALA A 20 -9.90 39.04 -13.08
N ARG A 21 -10.79 38.55 -12.22
CA ARG A 21 -10.56 38.41 -10.78
C ARG A 21 -10.82 36.96 -10.38
N THR A 22 -10.09 36.49 -9.38
CA THR A 22 -10.31 35.18 -8.79
C THR A 22 -10.75 35.38 -7.35
N GLU A 23 -11.86 34.77 -6.97
CA GLU A 23 -12.30 34.72 -5.58
C GLU A 23 -11.90 33.37 -4.99
N VAL A 24 -11.29 33.40 -3.81
CA VAL A 24 -11.06 32.21 -3.00
C VAL A 24 -12.34 31.96 -2.23
N VAL A 25 -12.95 30.81 -2.49
CA VAL A 25 -14.22 30.38 -1.90
C VAL A 25 -13.93 29.20 -0.99
N VAL A 26 -14.41 29.26 0.26
CA VAL A 26 -14.31 28.14 1.21
C VAL A 26 -15.69 27.82 1.72
N GLY A 27 -16.15 26.59 1.51
CA GLY A 27 -17.49 26.16 1.91
C GLY A 27 -18.62 27.02 1.29
N GLY A 28 -18.44 27.47 0.05
CA GLY A 28 -19.40 28.32 -0.67
C GLY A 28 -19.34 29.81 -0.34
N ARG A 29 -18.52 30.26 0.62
CA ARG A 29 -18.32 31.67 0.96
C ARG A 29 -17.02 32.21 0.39
N ALA A 30 -17.08 33.33 -0.33
CA ALA A 30 -15.88 34.05 -0.75
C ALA A 30 -15.18 34.66 0.47
N ILE A 31 -13.91 34.32 0.66
CA ILE A 31 -13.09 34.79 1.79
C ILE A 31 -11.97 35.73 1.37
N ALA A 32 -11.52 35.65 0.11
CA ALA A 32 -10.49 36.54 -0.41
C ALA A 32 -10.73 36.81 -1.90
N ARG A 33 -10.30 37.98 -2.37
CA ARG A 33 -10.32 38.35 -3.79
C ARG A 33 -8.91 38.61 -4.27
N LEU A 34 -8.48 37.81 -5.24
CA LEU A 34 -7.15 37.81 -5.80
C LEU A 34 -7.18 38.46 -7.18
N SER A 35 -6.33 39.47 -7.36
CA SER A 35 -5.97 39.99 -8.67
C SER A 35 -5.04 39.02 -9.40
N ARG A 36 -4.80 39.26 -10.69
CA ARG A 36 -3.76 38.54 -11.45
C ARG A 36 -2.36 38.68 -10.84
N ARG A 37 -2.07 39.81 -10.17
CA ARG A 37 -0.80 40.04 -9.50
C ARG A 37 -0.68 39.17 -8.25
N ASP A 38 -1.76 39.03 -7.49
CA ASP A 38 -1.77 38.21 -6.27
C ASP A 38 -1.60 36.73 -6.60
N LEU A 39 -2.23 36.26 -7.68
CA LEU A 39 -2.07 34.88 -8.14
C LEU A 39 -0.61 34.58 -8.52
N ARG A 40 0.05 35.47 -9.27
CA ARG A 40 1.48 35.30 -9.57
C ARG A 40 2.34 35.31 -8.31
N ARG A 41 2.10 36.25 -7.39
CA ARG A 41 2.81 36.28 -6.10
C ARG A 41 2.68 34.96 -5.35
N ILE A 42 1.49 34.36 -5.36
CA ILE A 42 1.24 33.06 -4.72
C ILE A 42 1.98 31.94 -5.46
N GLU A 43 1.89 31.88 -6.79
CA GLU A 43 2.60 30.89 -7.62
C GLU A 43 4.12 30.98 -7.42
N ASP A 44 4.68 32.19 -7.46
CA ASP A 44 6.10 32.46 -7.25
C ASP A 44 6.52 32.08 -5.83
N GLY A 45 5.72 32.44 -4.81
CA GLY A 45 5.99 32.08 -3.42
C GLY A 45 6.00 30.57 -3.19
N ILE A 46 5.06 29.82 -3.80
CA ILE A 46 5.09 28.35 -3.76
C ILE A 46 6.35 27.81 -4.43
N ALA A 47 6.74 28.38 -5.58
CA ALA A 47 7.92 27.92 -6.30
C ALA A 47 9.24 28.20 -5.55
N ILE A 48 9.31 29.29 -4.78
CA ILE A 48 10.51 29.73 -4.06
C ILE A 48 10.58 29.12 -2.66
N GLU A 49 9.50 29.23 -1.88
CA GLU A 49 9.45 28.90 -0.45
C GLU A 49 8.66 27.61 -0.19
N GLY A 50 8.00 27.03 -1.20
CA GLY A 50 7.14 25.85 -1.05
C GLY A 50 5.73 26.15 -0.51
N ALA A 51 5.50 27.38 -0.04
CA ALA A 51 4.22 27.86 0.44
C ALA A 51 4.04 29.36 0.18
N ALA A 52 2.79 29.81 0.06
CA ALA A 52 2.47 31.23 -0.03
C ALA A 52 1.15 31.56 0.67
N ALA A 53 1.14 32.66 1.43
CA ALA A 53 -0.05 33.17 2.07
C ALA A 53 -1.05 33.69 1.00
N VAL A 54 -2.26 33.15 1.05
CA VAL A 54 -3.39 33.49 0.17
C VAL A 54 -4.21 34.62 0.77
N THR A 55 -4.47 34.56 2.08
CA THR A 55 -5.13 35.62 2.84
C THR A 55 -4.71 35.54 4.31
N ASP A 56 -4.56 36.71 4.92
CA ASP A 56 -4.15 36.99 6.29
C ASP A 56 -5.28 37.62 7.12
N ASP A 57 -6.52 37.57 6.61
CA ASP A 57 -7.65 38.30 7.19
C ASP A 57 -8.39 37.44 8.25
N LEU A 58 -8.15 37.81 9.52
CA LEU A 58 -8.80 37.41 10.78
C LEU A 58 -8.35 36.09 11.43
N ASP A 59 -7.61 36.21 12.55
CA ASP A 59 -7.14 35.20 13.52
C ASP A 59 -6.38 33.98 12.96
N ARG A 60 -6.32 33.81 11.64
CA ARG A 60 -5.69 32.68 10.95
C ARG A 60 -5.36 33.01 9.49
N THR A 61 -4.29 32.43 9.00
CA THR A 61 -3.78 32.59 7.64
C THR A 61 -4.15 31.38 6.78
N LEU A 62 -4.65 31.62 5.56
CA LEU A 62 -4.78 30.57 4.56
C LEU A 62 -3.52 30.51 3.70
N TRP A 63 -2.83 29.38 3.74
CA TRP A 63 -1.66 29.08 2.94
C TRP A 63 -2.01 28.20 1.74
N ARG A 64 -1.33 28.42 0.63
CA ARG A 64 -1.27 27.49 -0.51
C ARG A 64 0.13 26.90 -0.57
N THR A 65 0.23 25.58 -0.66
CA THR A 65 1.46 24.82 -0.93
C THR A 65 1.31 24.11 -2.27
N GLU A 66 2.26 23.25 -2.68
CA GLU A 66 2.05 22.38 -3.84
C GLU A 66 0.85 21.43 -3.64
N ASP A 67 0.77 20.80 -2.46
CA ASP A 67 -0.13 19.67 -2.16
C ASP A 67 -1.51 20.04 -1.59
N GLY A 68 -1.76 21.33 -1.39
CA GLY A 68 -3.11 21.79 -1.04
C GLY A 68 -3.13 23.18 -0.44
N TYR A 69 -4.17 23.40 0.36
CA TYR A 69 -4.38 24.61 1.15
C TYR A 69 -4.35 24.27 2.64
N TYR A 70 -3.85 25.18 3.45
CA TYR A 70 -3.65 24.98 4.88
C TYR A 70 -4.08 26.20 5.69
N TRP A 71 -4.84 25.96 6.75
CA TRP A 71 -5.10 26.97 7.78
C TRP A 71 -3.98 26.93 8.80
N ASP A 72 -3.51 28.12 9.15
CA ASP A 72 -2.53 28.37 10.20
C ASP A 72 -3.13 29.39 11.19
N ASP A 73 -3.25 29.02 12.46
CA ASP A 73 -3.77 29.90 13.51
C ASP A 73 -2.62 30.46 14.39
N ASP A 74 -1.37 30.08 14.12
CA ASP A 74 -0.20 30.35 14.96
C ASP A 74 0.73 31.43 14.39
N GLY A 75 0.38 32.03 13.24
CA GLY A 75 1.16 33.11 12.62
C GLY A 75 2.52 32.65 12.09
N LEU A 76 2.54 31.45 11.51
CA LEU A 76 3.74 30.86 10.92
C LEU A 76 4.19 31.62 9.67
N ASP A 77 5.48 31.52 9.36
CA ASP A 77 6.02 31.98 8.09
C ASP A 77 5.90 30.91 6.99
N ALA A 78 6.25 31.30 5.75
CA ALA A 78 6.15 30.43 4.59
C ALA A 78 7.02 29.17 4.71
N GLU A 79 8.25 29.33 5.21
CA GLU A 79 9.19 28.24 5.39
C GLU A 79 8.64 27.18 6.37
N ALA A 80 8.14 27.60 7.53
CA ALA A 80 7.56 26.72 8.52
C ALA A 80 6.35 25.95 7.97
N VAL A 81 5.46 26.64 7.24
CA VAL A 81 4.29 25.99 6.62
C VAL A 81 4.72 24.98 5.55
N ALA A 82 5.70 25.31 4.72
CA ALA A 82 6.22 24.41 3.71
C ALA A 82 6.82 23.14 4.33
N LEU A 83 7.64 23.28 5.38
CA LEU A 83 8.22 22.15 6.11
C LEU A 83 7.15 21.23 6.73
N LEU A 84 6.10 21.80 7.30
CA LEU A 84 5.00 21.04 7.91
C LEU A 84 4.14 20.33 6.86
N ALA A 85 3.91 20.95 5.70
CA ALA A 85 3.21 20.32 4.58
C ALA A 85 4.04 19.17 4.01
N TRP A 86 5.34 19.37 3.82
CA TRP A 86 6.28 18.33 3.40
C TRP A 86 6.32 17.14 4.37
N ASP A 87 6.43 17.38 5.69
CA ASP A 87 6.47 16.30 6.68
C ASP A 87 5.16 15.50 6.69
N ARG A 88 4.02 16.16 6.46
CA ARG A 88 2.72 15.49 6.30
C ARG A 88 2.73 14.54 5.10
N LEU A 89 3.19 14.98 3.93
CA LEU A 89 3.27 14.13 2.72
C LEU A 89 4.20 12.95 2.94
N ARG A 90 5.41 13.20 3.47
CA ARG A 90 6.39 12.17 3.79
C ARG A 90 5.80 11.08 4.71
N ARG A 91 5.06 11.48 5.75
CA ARG A 91 4.39 10.53 6.66
C ARG A 91 3.27 9.76 5.98
N GLN A 92 2.50 10.41 5.10
CA GLN A 92 1.45 9.76 4.33
C GLN A 92 2.03 8.71 3.37
N ASP A 93 3.09 9.05 2.64
CA ASP A 93 3.76 8.13 1.73
C ASP A 93 4.36 6.94 2.47
N ALA A 94 5.05 7.18 3.59
CA ALA A 94 5.59 6.11 4.43
C ALA A 94 4.49 5.17 4.96
N ARG A 95 3.31 5.72 5.28
CA ARG A 95 2.14 4.94 5.71
C ARG A 95 1.58 4.09 4.56
N VAL A 96 1.42 4.67 3.38
CA VAL A 96 0.94 3.94 2.18
C VAL A 96 1.90 2.81 1.83
N GLU A 97 3.21 3.07 1.84
CA GLU A 97 4.22 2.05 1.54
C GLU A 97 4.23 0.92 2.57
N ARG A 98 4.09 1.24 3.86
CA ARG A 98 3.92 0.22 4.90
C ARG A 98 2.70 -0.66 4.63
N LEU A 99 1.56 -0.07 4.27
CA LEU A 99 0.33 -0.81 3.99
C LEU A 99 0.46 -1.68 2.74
N ARG A 100 1.15 -1.22 1.70
CA ARG A 100 1.47 -2.04 0.52
C ARG A 100 2.28 -3.28 0.89
N LYS A 101 3.30 -3.13 1.75
CA LYS A 101 4.10 -4.27 2.24
C LYS A 101 3.28 -5.27 3.04
N ILE A 102 2.40 -4.80 3.92
CA ILE A 102 1.49 -5.67 4.68
C ILE A 102 0.62 -6.48 3.72
N ARG A 103 -0.05 -5.80 2.78
CA ARG A 103 -0.90 -6.47 1.79
C ARG A 103 -0.12 -7.51 0.97
N ALA A 104 1.05 -7.15 0.46
CA ALA A 104 1.90 -8.08 -0.30
C ALA A 104 2.30 -9.30 0.54
N SER A 105 2.57 -9.11 1.84
CA SER A 105 2.87 -10.22 2.75
C SER A 105 1.67 -11.14 2.98
N GLU A 106 0.46 -10.59 3.12
CA GLU A 106 -0.77 -11.37 3.26
C GLU A 106 -1.07 -12.19 1.99
N GLU A 107 -0.95 -11.57 0.82
CA GLU A 107 -1.11 -12.23 -0.48
C GLU A 107 -0.08 -13.36 -0.67
N ALA A 108 1.18 -13.14 -0.26
CA ALA A 108 2.22 -14.18 -0.29
C ALA A 108 1.91 -15.35 0.66
N VAL A 109 1.39 -15.08 1.86
CA VAL A 109 0.97 -16.14 2.80
C VAL A 109 -0.19 -16.95 2.24
N VAL A 110 -1.18 -16.30 1.62
CA VAL A 110 -2.31 -16.98 0.96
C VAL A 110 -1.80 -17.85 -0.20
N GLY A 111 -0.90 -17.32 -1.04
CA GLY A 111 -0.29 -18.09 -2.13
C GLY A 111 0.61 -19.25 -1.66
N ALA A 112 1.23 -19.13 -0.48
CA ALA A 112 2.09 -20.17 0.08
C ALA A 112 1.33 -21.29 0.81
N ARG A 113 0.03 -21.11 1.10
CA ARG A 113 -0.78 -22.11 1.80
C ARG A 113 -1.03 -23.31 0.90
N ARG A 114 -0.17 -24.33 1.02
CA ARG A 114 -0.36 -25.62 0.34
C ARG A 114 -1.70 -26.25 0.74
N GLU A 115 -2.46 -26.69 -0.25
CA GLU A 115 -3.67 -27.47 -0.01
C GLU A 115 -3.28 -28.78 0.70
N ARG A 116 -3.99 -29.11 1.79
CA ARG A 116 -3.75 -30.36 2.51
C ARG A 116 -4.18 -31.53 1.64
N ILE A 117 -3.42 -32.62 1.65
CA ILE A 117 -3.84 -33.88 1.04
C ILE A 117 -5.16 -34.32 1.72
N PRO A 118 -6.25 -34.52 0.96
CA PRO A 118 -7.52 -34.97 1.50
C PRO A 118 -7.39 -36.29 2.29
N GLU A 119 -8.24 -36.47 3.30
CA GLU A 119 -8.14 -37.63 4.21
C GLU A 119 -8.43 -38.97 3.53
N ASP A 120 -9.40 -38.99 2.62
CA ASP A 120 -9.73 -40.13 1.76
C ASP A 120 -8.54 -40.54 0.88
N VAL A 121 -7.83 -39.57 0.29
CA VAL A 121 -6.60 -39.82 -0.47
C VAL A 121 -5.52 -40.41 0.43
N ARG A 122 -5.32 -39.85 1.63
CA ARG A 122 -4.31 -40.37 2.58
C ARG A 122 -4.61 -41.81 2.98
N LEU A 123 -5.86 -42.14 3.29
CA LEU A 123 -6.29 -43.50 3.65
C LEU A 123 -6.10 -44.47 2.50
N PHE A 124 -6.49 -44.07 1.29
CA PHE A 124 -6.31 -44.88 0.09
C PHE A 124 -4.82 -45.18 -0.16
N VAL A 125 -3.98 -44.14 -0.16
CA VAL A 125 -2.53 -44.28 -0.42
C VAL A 125 -1.85 -45.09 0.68
N TRP A 126 -2.22 -44.88 1.95
CA TRP A 126 -1.69 -45.68 3.05
C TRP A 126 -1.97 -47.17 2.86
N THR A 127 -3.20 -47.51 2.44
CA THR A 127 -3.61 -48.89 2.18
C THR A 127 -2.89 -49.46 0.96
N ARG A 128 -2.78 -48.68 -0.13
CA ARG A 128 -2.08 -49.06 -1.38
C ARG A 128 -0.60 -49.35 -1.14
N ASP A 129 0.06 -48.50 -0.34
CA ASP A 129 1.50 -48.58 -0.04
C ASP A 129 1.78 -49.48 1.18
N GLU A 130 0.75 -50.19 1.67
CA GLU A 130 0.82 -51.15 2.79
C GLU A 130 1.39 -50.57 4.09
N GLY A 131 1.29 -49.25 4.28
CA GLY A 131 1.92 -48.56 5.40
C GLY A 131 3.45 -48.67 5.41
N ARG A 132 4.09 -48.71 4.23
CA ARG A 132 5.54 -48.81 4.08
C ARG A 132 6.08 -47.74 3.14
N CYS A 133 7.35 -47.41 3.29
CA CYS A 133 8.07 -46.57 2.34
C CYS A 133 8.16 -47.29 0.98
N VAL A 134 7.58 -46.70 -0.08
CA VAL A 134 7.61 -47.32 -1.43
C VAL A 134 9.01 -47.41 -2.03
N ARG A 135 9.98 -46.65 -1.50
CA ARG A 135 11.37 -46.64 -1.97
C ARG A 135 12.27 -47.67 -1.28
N CYS A 136 12.12 -47.88 0.03
CA CYS A 136 13.05 -48.73 0.79
C CYS A 136 12.37 -49.76 1.71
N GLY A 137 11.04 -49.76 1.78
CA GLY A 137 10.26 -50.72 2.59
C GLY A 137 10.23 -50.45 4.10
N ALA A 138 10.86 -49.36 4.59
CA ALA A 138 10.79 -48.98 6.00
C ALA A 138 9.34 -48.78 6.47
N GLU A 139 9.04 -49.12 7.72
CA GLU A 139 7.71 -49.01 8.33
C GLU A 139 7.62 -47.84 9.33
N GLU A 140 8.73 -47.14 9.57
CA GLU A 140 8.86 -46.05 10.55
C GLU A 140 9.19 -44.70 9.88
N ASP A 141 8.91 -43.60 10.60
CA ASP A 141 9.11 -42.21 10.13
C ASP A 141 8.46 -41.94 8.76
N LEU A 142 7.23 -42.45 8.57
CA LEU A 142 6.50 -42.40 7.31
C LEU A 142 5.77 -41.08 7.11
N GLN A 143 5.86 -40.57 5.88
CA GLN A 143 5.35 -39.27 5.46
C GLN A 143 4.68 -39.43 4.09
N PHE A 144 3.57 -38.72 3.88
CA PHE A 144 2.99 -38.59 2.55
C PHE A 144 3.78 -37.54 1.77
N ASP A 145 4.22 -37.90 0.58
CA ASP A 145 5.00 -37.05 -0.32
C ASP A 145 4.37 -37.04 -1.72
N HIS A 146 4.55 -35.93 -2.43
CA HIS A 146 4.07 -35.79 -3.81
C HIS A 146 5.12 -36.30 -4.80
N VAL A 147 4.76 -37.26 -5.66
CA VAL A 147 5.60 -37.77 -6.75
C VAL A 147 6.09 -36.62 -7.63
N ILE A 148 5.17 -35.77 -8.10
CA ILE A 148 5.45 -34.46 -8.70
C ILE A 148 5.27 -33.42 -7.59
N PRO A 149 6.33 -32.70 -7.17
CA PRO A 149 6.22 -31.69 -6.12
C PRO A 149 5.18 -30.61 -6.42
N VAL A 150 4.51 -30.10 -5.39
CA VAL A 150 3.54 -28.98 -5.51
C VAL A 150 4.16 -27.76 -6.20
N ALA A 151 5.43 -27.45 -5.93
CA ALA A 151 6.17 -26.37 -6.57
C ALA A 151 6.33 -26.52 -8.10
N ARG A 152 6.13 -27.74 -8.63
CA ARG A 152 6.14 -28.06 -10.05
C ARG A 152 4.75 -28.37 -10.62
N GLY A 153 3.69 -27.96 -9.90
CA GLY A 153 2.29 -28.13 -10.31
C GLY A 153 1.66 -29.48 -9.94
N GLY A 154 2.28 -30.27 -9.06
CA GLY A 154 1.69 -31.52 -8.60
C GLY A 154 0.47 -31.32 -7.71
N GLY A 155 -0.61 -32.03 -8.04
CA GLY A 155 -1.87 -32.01 -7.28
C GLY A 155 -1.99 -33.12 -6.23
N ASN A 156 -3.09 -33.14 -5.50
CA ASN A 156 -3.38 -34.11 -4.44
C ASN A 156 -4.09 -35.39 -4.92
N ALA A 157 -4.02 -35.71 -6.21
CA ALA A 157 -4.59 -36.94 -6.75
C ALA A 157 -3.85 -38.17 -6.16
N PRO A 158 -4.53 -39.28 -5.84
CA PRO A 158 -3.90 -40.47 -5.24
C PRO A 158 -2.69 -40.99 -6.00
N GLU A 159 -2.68 -40.86 -7.33
CA GLU A 159 -1.57 -41.29 -8.20
C GLU A 159 -0.32 -40.43 -8.02
N ASN A 160 -0.48 -39.18 -7.57
CA ASN A 160 0.61 -38.25 -7.32
C ASN A 160 1.08 -38.26 -5.86
N ILE A 161 0.47 -39.06 -4.98
CA ILE A 161 0.86 -39.17 -3.56
C ILE A 161 1.47 -40.55 -3.30
N GLN A 162 2.53 -40.59 -2.50
CA GLN A 162 3.25 -41.80 -2.10
C GLN A 162 3.64 -41.74 -0.62
N VAL A 163 3.85 -42.89 0.01
CA VAL A 163 4.44 -43.00 1.35
C VAL A 163 5.96 -43.14 1.25
N LEU A 164 6.70 -42.22 1.88
CA LEU A 164 8.16 -42.28 2.01
C LEU A 164 8.57 -42.17 3.48
N CYS A 165 9.64 -42.87 3.87
CA CYS A 165 10.28 -42.60 5.16
C CYS A 165 11.06 -41.27 5.11
N GLY A 166 11.27 -40.63 6.25
CA GLY A 166 11.96 -39.33 6.32
C GLY A 166 13.32 -39.27 5.60
N PRO A 167 14.21 -40.28 5.70
CA PRO A 167 15.45 -40.32 4.90
C PRO A 167 15.20 -40.31 3.38
N CYS A 168 14.25 -41.13 2.91
CA CYS A 168 13.91 -41.20 1.49
C CYS A 168 13.25 -39.91 0.98
N ASN A 169 12.37 -39.33 1.80
CA ASN A 169 11.70 -38.07 1.49
C ASN A 169 12.70 -36.91 1.39
N ARG A 170 13.62 -36.79 2.35
CA ARG A 170 14.71 -35.79 2.31
C ARG A 170 15.63 -35.98 1.11
N ALA A 171 15.95 -37.22 0.77
CA ALA A 171 16.77 -37.53 -0.40
C ALA A 171 16.07 -37.19 -1.73
N LYS A 172 14.72 -37.25 -1.77
CA LYS A 172 13.94 -36.83 -2.94
C LYS A 172 13.85 -35.30 -3.05
N SER A 173 13.62 -34.60 -1.94
CA SER A 173 13.46 -33.14 -1.93
C SER A 173 12.37 -32.68 -2.94
N ASP A 174 12.69 -31.70 -3.79
CA ASP A 174 11.84 -31.14 -4.84
C ASP A 174 12.04 -31.81 -6.23
N GLN A 175 12.59 -33.03 -6.25
CA GLN A 175 12.73 -33.82 -7.47
C GLN A 175 11.45 -34.63 -7.74
N ILE A 176 11.21 -34.90 -9.03
CA ILE A 176 10.12 -35.79 -9.45
C ILE A 176 10.56 -37.23 -9.18
N ALA A 177 9.75 -38.00 -8.46
CA ALA A 177 10.00 -39.43 -8.28
C ALA A 177 9.83 -40.16 -9.62
N ARG A 178 10.80 -41.02 -9.95
CA ARG A 178 10.80 -41.85 -11.15
C ARG A 178 10.21 -43.21 -10.87
#